data_AF-A0A254RCC5-F1
#
_entry.id   AF-A0A254RCC5-F1
#
_cell.length_a   1.000
_cell.length_b   1.000
_cell.length_c   1.000
_cell.angle_alpha   90.00
_cell.angle_beta   90.00
_cell.angle_gamma   90.00
#
_symmetry.space_group_name_H-M   'P 1'
#
loop_
_entity.id
_entity.type
_entity.pdbx_description
1 polymer ?
#
loop_
_entity_poly.entity_id
_entity_poly.type
_entity_poly.pdbx_seq_one_letter_code
_entity_poly.pdbx_strand_id
1 'polypeptide(L)'
;MTKKVFYILWILLLLVLADCTEESSGEPVLLPEMVSMYALYPNDVAANDSASAHVANGLQLLVHPKGSYTLSFDRDSSISELPELQLFRLGSDLGDGRVSTSLVRTLEPREENGRLLYKFVCEESDRNIWVTTLVLDGEFYKGLTRHAKLEAEGFYSDTLSLNLIVVGKIDFLDSSVTVKFFADQMLRNFRKYYTSIVIDTLYIRYANEHPTLGDKYPADQLWLAGRTTSDFFVSELGGWPEPGLKNALDILLVHRIEMDWVLGYSLMYGGNLYGGQGSTVVIGAYNKTPSGETGLSVASMVSTAIHETGHFFGLRHTTATQADFEVDFDLSNYEDGFTDTPYCPDLLKSGLLKKQVEPPADYRMPVMRGRFATSDDVFDVGACPDANNMMFPAGNDYMDGFTEQQLEHVRKNLMLFPH
;
A
#
# COMPACT_ATOMS: atom_id res chain seq x y z
N MET A 1 31.17 -65.81 19.11
CA MET A 1 30.56 -65.11 17.93
C MET A 1 30.02 -63.72 18.26
N THR A 2 29.61 -63.44 19.50
CA THR A 2 28.93 -62.18 19.90
C THR A 2 29.78 -60.91 19.81
N LYS A 3 31.09 -60.95 20.09
CA LYS A 3 31.94 -59.74 20.02
C LYS A 3 32.18 -59.23 18.59
N LYS A 4 32.30 -60.12 17.60
CA LYS A 4 32.53 -59.73 16.19
C LYS A 4 31.30 -59.06 15.57
N VAL A 5 30.11 -59.52 15.92
CA VAL A 5 28.84 -58.91 15.47
C VAL A 5 28.68 -57.50 16.04
N PHE A 6 29.12 -57.26 17.28
CA PHE A 6 29.04 -55.95 17.92
C PHE A 6 29.96 -54.91 17.27
N TYR A 7 31.19 -55.30 16.90
CA TYR A 7 32.10 -54.39 16.18
C TYR A 7 31.62 -54.07 14.76
N ILE A 8 31.02 -55.04 14.06
CA ILE A 8 30.46 -54.81 12.72
C ILE A 8 29.26 -53.86 12.79
N LEU A 9 28.39 -54.00 13.81
CA LEU A 9 27.28 -53.08 14.05
C LEU A 9 27.76 -51.66 14.38
N TRP A 10 28.83 -51.51 15.16
CA TRP A 10 29.41 -50.19 15.46
C TRP A 10 30.05 -49.51 14.25
N ILE A 11 30.72 -50.27 13.38
CA ILE A 11 31.30 -49.74 12.14
C ILE A 11 30.19 -49.34 11.15
N LEU A 12 29.12 -50.13 11.05
CA LEU A 12 27.93 -49.77 10.26
C LEU A 12 27.24 -48.52 10.81
N LEU A 13 27.12 -48.38 12.13
CA LEU A 13 26.55 -47.18 12.75
C LEU A 13 27.41 -45.93 12.49
N LEU A 14 28.74 -46.06 12.55
CA LEU A 14 29.68 -44.97 12.25
C LEU A 14 29.68 -44.60 10.76
N LEU A 15 29.49 -45.56 9.85
CA LEU A 15 29.36 -45.30 8.42
C LEU A 15 28.03 -44.63 8.07
N VAL A 16 26.93 -44.99 8.74
CA VAL A 16 25.62 -44.31 8.58
C VAL A 16 25.64 -42.89 9.18
N LEU A 17 26.41 -42.65 10.25
CA LEU A 17 26.57 -41.32 10.82
C LEU A 17 27.57 -40.43 10.06
N ALA A 18 28.51 -41.03 9.32
CA ALA A 18 29.44 -40.31 8.46
C ALA A 18 28.83 -39.91 7.10
N ASP A 19 27.76 -40.58 6.67
CA ASP A 19 27.03 -40.29 5.42
C ASP A 19 25.85 -39.30 5.63
N CYS A 20 25.71 -38.75 6.85
CA CYS A 20 24.81 -37.64 7.18
C CYS A 20 25.53 -36.29 7.28
N THR A 21 26.72 -36.16 6.69
CA THR A 21 27.17 -34.85 6.23
C THR A 21 26.74 -34.74 4.79
N GLU A 22 25.53 -34.22 4.58
CA GLU A 22 25.24 -33.51 3.33
C GLU A 22 26.41 -32.54 3.13
N GLU A 23 27.22 -32.77 2.09
CA GLU A 23 27.96 -31.67 1.48
C GLU A 23 26.90 -30.62 1.20
N SER A 24 26.90 -29.52 1.98
CA SER A 24 26.13 -28.35 1.65
C SER A 24 26.77 -27.77 0.39
N SER A 25 26.46 -28.36 -0.76
CA SER A 25 26.62 -27.74 -2.07
C SER A 25 25.59 -26.61 -2.26
N GLY A 26 25.12 -26.02 -1.16
CA GLY A 26 24.16 -24.93 -1.18
C GLY A 26 24.89 -23.71 -1.69
N GLU A 27 24.36 -23.11 -2.75
CA GLU A 27 24.72 -21.77 -3.20
C GLU A 27 24.89 -20.84 -1.98
N PRO A 28 25.89 -19.95 -1.98
CA PRO A 28 26.13 -19.05 -0.87
C PRO A 28 24.90 -18.16 -0.65
N VAL A 29 24.21 -18.37 0.47
CA VAL A 29 23.08 -17.52 0.88
C VAL A 29 23.64 -16.29 1.60
N LEU A 30 23.50 -15.12 0.97
CA LEU A 30 23.89 -13.85 1.54
C LEU A 30 22.66 -13.18 2.12
N LEU A 31 22.61 -13.09 3.45
CA LEU A 31 21.52 -12.37 4.13
C LEU A 31 21.58 -10.88 3.77
N PRO A 32 20.43 -10.19 3.67
CA PRO A 32 20.42 -8.75 3.43
C PRO A 32 21.25 -8.01 4.48
N GLU A 33 22.18 -7.15 4.06
CA GLU A 33 23.03 -6.36 4.98
C GLU A 33 22.20 -5.47 5.90
N MET A 34 21.11 -4.92 5.35
CA MET A 34 20.11 -4.15 6.06
C MET A 34 18.75 -4.32 5.38
N VAL A 35 17.66 -4.14 6.14
CA VAL A 35 16.34 -3.96 5.55
C VAL A 35 16.19 -2.49 5.23
N SER A 36 16.20 -2.15 3.94
CA SER A 36 16.05 -0.78 3.48
C SER A 36 14.69 -0.21 3.88
N MET A 37 14.60 1.08 4.15
CA MET A 37 13.31 1.76 4.33
C MET A 37 12.52 1.93 3.03
N TYR A 38 13.20 1.77 1.89
CA TYR A 38 12.59 1.85 0.56
C TYR A 38 11.86 0.57 0.21
N ALA A 39 10.75 0.72 -0.53
CA ALA A 39 9.96 -0.38 -1.03
C ALA A 39 9.61 -0.16 -2.50
N LEU A 40 9.53 -1.25 -3.26
CA LEU A 40 8.81 -1.27 -4.54
C LEU A 40 7.44 -1.90 -4.33
N TYR A 41 6.44 -1.22 -4.89
CA TYR A 41 5.07 -1.67 -4.89
C TYR A 41 4.68 -2.26 -6.25
N PRO A 42 3.74 -3.22 -6.28
CA PRO A 42 3.25 -3.82 -7.51
C PRO A 42 2.75 -2.77 -8.50
N ASN A 43 3.22 -2.84 -9.74
CA ASN A 43 2.82 -1.98 -10.86
C ASN A 43 3.05 -0.47 -10.65
N ASP A 44 3.80 -0.07 -9.62
CA ASP A 44 4.17 1.33 -9.42
C ASP A 44 5.02 1.82 -10.60
N VAL A 45 4.59 2.93 -11.20
CA VAL A 45 5.22 3.52 -12.38
C VAL A 45 6.05 4.76 -12.06
N ALA A 46 6.04 5.22 -10.81
CA ALA A 46 6.91 6.32 -10.37
C ALA A 46 8.40 5.96 -10.51
N ALA A 47 9.25 6.98 -10.54
CA ALA A 47 10.69 6.84 -10.82
C ALA A 47 11.38 5.86 -9.88
N ASN A 48 11.07 5.94 -8.58
CA ASN A 48 11.57 5.03 -7.54
C ASN A 48 13.11 4.90 -7.57
N ASP A 49 13.84 6.00 -7.80
CA ASP A 49 15.30 5.99 -7.93
C ASP A 49 15.99 5.55 -6.64
N SER A 50 15.45 5.95 -5.48
CA SER A 50 16.02 5.57 -4.18
C SER A 50 15.79 4.09 -3.91
N ALA A 51 14.59 3.57 -4.21
CA ALA A 51 14.32 2.14 -4.14
C ALA A 51 15.22 1.34 -5.10
N SER A 52 15.36 1.81 -6.33
CA SER A 52 16.22 1.23 -7.37
C SER A 52 17.65 1.03 -6.88
N ALA A 53 18.25 2.04 -6.23
CA ALA A 53 19.60 1.96 -5.69
C ALA A 53 19.81 0.88 -4.60
N HIS A 54 18.74 0.32 -4.04
CA HIS A 54 18.80 -0.66 -2.94
C HIS A 54 18.42 -2.08 -3.37
N VAL A 55 18.11 -2.33 -4.65
CA VAL A 55 17.74 -3.68 -5.14
C VAL A 55 18.79 -4.74 -4.76
N ALA A 56 20.07 -4.40 -4.81
CA ALA A 56 21.13 -5.35 -4.47
C ALA A 56 21.22 -5.68 -2.97
N ASN A 57 20.76 -4.78 -2.10
CA ASN A 57 21.17 -4.73 -0.69
C ASN A 57 19.97 -4.55 0.27
N GLY A 58 18.89 -5.26 0.03
CA GLY A 58 17.78 -5.32 0.99
C GLY A 58 16.62 -4.38 0.73
N LEU A 59 16.32 -4.07 -0.54
CA LEU A 59 15.06 -3.43 -0.93
C LEU A 59 13.86 -4.28 -0.54
N GLN A 60 12.80 -3.65 -0.02
CA GLN A 60 11.53 -4.30 0.26
C GLN A 60 10.65 -4.41 -1.00
N LEU A 61 10.00 -5.54 -1.19
CA LEU A 61 9.01 -5.80 -2.23
C LEU A 61 7.68 -6.14 -1.56
N LEU A 62 6.63 -5.38 -1.85
CA LEU A 62 5.28 -5.75 -1.41
C LEU A 62 4.72 -6.82 -2.35
N VAL A 63 4.34 -7.98 -1.80
CA VAL A 63 3.81 -9.11 -2.58
C VAL A 63 2.46 -9.58 -2.02
N HIS A 64 1.57 -10.00 -2.92
CA HIS A 64 0.22 -10.48 -2.65
C HIS A 64 0.09 -11.97 -2.97
N PRO A 65 -0.78 -12.70 -2.25
CA PRO A 65 -0.98 -14.13 -2.45
C PRO A 65 -1.28 -14.47 -3.90
N LYS A 66 -0.54 -15.46 -4.44
CA LYS A 66 -0.70 -16.01 -5.80
C LYS A 66 -0.48 -15.00 -6.94
N GLY A 67 -0.01 -13.79 -6.64
CA GLY A 67 0.43 -12.83 -7.66
C GLY A 67 1.66 -13.34 -8.41
N SER A 68 1.71 -13.06 -9.71
CA SER A 68 2.89 -13.31 -10.56
C SER A 68 3.67 -12.01 -10.74
N TYR A 69 4.97 -12.04 -10.50
CA TYR A 69 5.81 -10.86 -10.42
C TYR A 69 6.98 -10.92 -11.38
N THR A 70 7.36 -9.77 -11.91
CA THR A 70 8.64 -9.55 -12.59
C THR A 70 9.34 -8.37 -11.92
N LEU A 71 10.41 -8.63 -11.18
CA LEU A 71 11.35 -7.58 -10.78
C LEU A 71 12.30 -7.35 -11.96
N SER A 72 12.44 -6.11 -12.40
CA SER A 72 13.39 -5.77 -13.46
C SER A 72 14.14 -4.47 -13.21
N PHE A 73 15.37 -4.37 -13.69
CA PHE A 73 16.20 -3.16 -13.65
C PHE A 73 17.20 -3.15 -14.82
N ASP A 74 17.79 -2.01 -15.12
CA ASP A 74 18.76 -1.88 -16.21
C ASP A 74 20.02 -2.68 -15.95
N ARG A 75 20.53 -3.38 -16.96
CA ARG A 75 21.81 -4.10 -16.88
C ARG A 75 22.96 -3.10 -16.78
N ASP A 76 23.82 -3.29 -15.79
CA ASP A 76 25.10 -2.58 -15.72
C ASP A 76 26.06 -3.14 -16.78
N SER A 77 26.37 -2.34 -17.80
CA SER A 77 27.25 -2.75 -18.89
C SER A 77 28.72 -2.90 -18.47
N SER A 78 29.09 -2.46 -17.26
CA SER A 78 30.43 -2.64 -16.71
C SER A 78 30.66 -4.03 -16.09
N ILE A 79 29.60 -4.83 -15.91
CA ILE A 79 29.65 -6.17 -15.33
C ILE A 79 29.20 -7.19 -16.38
N SER A 80 30.09 -8.14 -16.70
CA SER A 80 29.87 -9.17 -17.71
C SER A 80 28.93 -10.26 -17.24
N GLU A 81 29.08 -10.67 -15.99
CA GLU A 81 28.33 -11.74 -15.36
C GLU A 81 26.97 -11.23 -14.85
N LEU A 82 25.99 -12.13 -14.77
CA LEU A 82 24.64 -11.76 -14.34
C LEU A 82 24.43 -12.21 -12.88
N PRO A 83 24.00 -11.32 -11.97
CA PRO A 83 23.80 -11.69 -10.57
C PRO A 83 22.53 -12.52 -10.39
N GLU A 84 22.57 -13.46 -9.46
CA GLU A 84 21.39 -14.15 -8.95
C GLU A 84 20.63 -13.26 -7.97
N LEU A 85 19.30 -13.36 -7.95
CA LEU A 85 18.46 -12.68 -6.98
C LEU A 85 18.02 -13.65 -5.89
N GLN A 86 18.44 -13.38 -4.66
CA GLN A 86 17.94 -14.05 -3.48
C GLN A 86 16.80 -13.22 -2.87
N LEU A 87 15.68 -13.89 -2.59
CA LEU A 87 14.49 -13.30 -1.99
C LEU A 87 14.32 -13.85 -0.58
N PHE A 88 14.16 -12.96 0.39
CA PHE A 88 13.99 -13.29 1.80
C PHE A 88 12.64 -12.83 2.30
N ARG A 89 11.96 -13.65 3.09
CA ARG A 89 10.76 -13.25 3.83
C ARG A 89 11.17 -12.47 5.07
N LEU A 90 10.51 -11.35 5.33
CA LEU A 90 10.57 -10.71 6.65
C LEU A 90 9.58 -11.41 7.60
N GLY A 91 10.10 -11.95 8.69
CA GLY A 91 9.31 -12.50 9.77
C GLY A 91 9.09 -11.48 10.89
N SER A 92 8.83 -11.98 12.09
CA SER A 92 8.53 -11.13 13.24
C SER A 92 9.75 -10.34 13.71
N ASP A 93 9.49 -9.19 14.35
CA ASP A 93 10.49 -8.50 15.16
C ASP A 93 10.98 -9.46 16.26
N LEU A 94 12.28 -9.68 16.31
CA LEU A 94 12.95 -10.55 17.27
C LEU A 94 13.35 -9.80 18.55
N GLY A 95 13.09 -8.49 18.64
CA GLY A 95 13.60 -7.60 19.66
C GLY A 95 14.94 -6.95 19.24
N ASP A 96 15.30 -5.87 19.94
CA ASP A 96 16.50 -5.04 19.68
C ASP A 96 16.55 -4.38 18.29
N GLY A 97 15.40 -4.25 17.62
CA GLY A 97 15.30 -3.68 16.27
C GLY A 97 15.74 -4.63 15.16
N ARG A 98 15.84 -5.94 15.44
CA ARG A 98 16.19 -6.97 14.45
C ARG A 98 14.94 -7.70 13.97
N VAL A 99 14.80 -7.85 12.66
CA VAL A 99 13.71 -8.62 12.05
C VAL A 99 14.25 -9.97 11.59
N SER A 100 13.54 -11.06 11.85
CA SER A 100 13.96 -12.37 11.32
C SER A 100 13.85 -12.39 9.81
N THR A 101 14.84 -12.93 9.11
CA THR A 101 14.78 -13.17 7.66
C THR A 101 14.91 -14.67 7.36
N SER A 102 14.18 -15.16 6.37
CA SER A 102 14.30 -16.53 5.88
C SER A 102 14.32 -16.55 4.35
N LEU A 103 15.28 -17.27 3.75
CA LEU A 103 15.36 -17.42 2.30
C LEU A 103 14.07 -18.06 1.77
N VAL A 104 13.46 -17.43 0.78
CA VAL A 104 12.29 -17.93 0.04
C VAL A 104 12.76 -18.69 -1.20
N ARG A 105 13.67 -18.08 -1.98
CA ARG A 105 14.24 -18.66 -3.20
C ARG A 105 15.42 -17.86 -3.73
N THR A 106 16.22 -18.51 -4.55
CA THR A 106 17.19 -17.89 -5.47
C THR A 106 16.61 -17.93 -6.89
N LEU A 107 16.81 -16.85 -7.65
CA LEU A 107 16.31 -16.71 -9.01
C LEU A 107 17.46 -16.35 -9.94
N GLU A 108 17.60 -17.13 -11.02
CA GLU A 108 18.50 -16.79 -12.10
C GLU A 108 17.94 -15.61 -12.93
N PRO A 109 18.80 -14.70 -13.38
CA PRO A 109 18.41 -13.58 -14.22
C PRO A 109 18.09 -14.04 -15.64
N ARG A 110 17.10 -13.40 -16.25
CA ARG A 110 16.93 -13.38 -17.71
C ARG A 110 17.20 -11.97 -18.22
N GLU A 111 18.05 -11.85 -19.23
CA GLU A 111 18.26 -10.57 -19.89
C GLU A 111 17.28 -10.37 -21.06
N GLU A 112 16.65 -9.21 -21.11
CA GLU A 112 15.78 -8.82 -22.22
C GLU A 112 15.85 -7.30 -22.44
N ASN A 113 16.13 -6.87 -23.68
CA ASN A 113 16.21 -5.46 -24.07
C ASN A 113 17.12 -4.60 -23.16
N GLY A 114 18.25 -5.15 -22.72
CA GLY A 114 19.22 -4.44 -21.86
C GLY A 114 18.80 -4.35 -20.38
N ARG A 115 17.79 -5.12 -19.95
CA ARG A 115 17.35 -5.21 -18.57
C ARG A 115 17.53 -6.62 -18.03
N LEU A 116 17.77 -6.73 -16.73
CA LEU A 116 17.71 -8.00 -16.00
C LEU A 116 16.29 -8.19 -15.46
N LEU A 117 15.74 -9.38 -15.67
CA LEU A 117 14.39 -9.75 -15.27
C LEU A 117 14.44 -10.98 -14.36
N TYR A 118 13.75 -10.90 -13.24
CA TYR A 118 13.57 -12.00 -12.29
C TYR A 118 12.08 -12.25 -12.11
N LYS A 119 11.63 -13.42 -12.57
CA LYS A 119 10.21 -13.79 -12.55
C LYS A 119 9.93 -14.76 -11.41
N PHE A 120 8.85 -14.51 -10.67
CA PHE A 120 8.43 -15.38 -9.57
C PHE A 120 6.94 -15.31 -9.32
N VAL A 121 6.43 -16.27 -8.55
CA VAL A 121 5.05 -16.29 -8.04
C VAL A 121 5.09 -16.21 -6.53
N CYS A 122 4.23 -15.41 -5.94
CA CYS A 122 4.07 -15.37 -4.49
C CYS A 122 3.22 -16.56 -4.02
N GLU A 123 3.85 -17.48 -3.29
CA GLU A 123 3.20 -18.69 -2.75
C GLU A 123 2.66 -18.49 -1.32
N GLU A 124 2.74 -17.28 -0.80
CA GLU A 124 2.23 -16.93 0.53
C GLU A 124 0.69 -17.02 0.57
N SER A 125 0.13 -17.35 1.74
CA SER A 125 -1.32 -17.32 1.97
C SER A 125 -1.85 -15.90 2.12
N ASP A 126 -1.00 -14.98 2.59
CA ASP A 126 -1.33 -13.61 2.95
C ASP A 126 -0.33 -12.63 2.34
N ARG A 127 -0.70 -11.35 2.29
CA ARG A 127 0.22 -10.29 1.86
C ARG A 127 1.48 -10.33 2.71
N ASN A 128 2.64 -10.22 2.06
CA ASN A 128 3.92 -10.29 2.73
C ASN A 128 4.89 -9.24 2.16
N ILE A 129 5.98 -9.01 2.89
CA ILE A 129 7.11 -8.20 2.43
C ILE A 129 8.28 -9.13 2.22
N TRP A 130 8.79 -9.15 0.99
CA TRP A 130 10.02 -9.84 0.65
C TRP A 130 11.16 -8.83 0.52
N VAL A 131 12.38 -9.28 0.76
CA VAL A 131 13.58 -8.44 0.74
C VAL A 131 14.57 -9.04 -0.24
N THR A 132 15.21 -8.19 -1.03
CA THR A 132 16.11 -8.61 -2.11
C THR A 132 17.56 -8.66 -1.67
N THR A 133 18.33 -9.56 -2.26
CA THR A 133 19.79 -9.50 -2.28
C THR A 133 20.28 -9.98 -3.63
N LEU A 134 21.19 -9.24 -4.27
CA LEU A 134 21.81 -9.68 -5.51
C LEU A 134 23.19 -10.27 -5.21
N VAL A 135 23.44 -11.47 -5.71
CA VAL A 135 24.67 -12.23 -5.45
C VAL A 135 25.39 -12.47 -6.77
N LEU A 136 26.70 -12.22 -6.78
CA LEU A 136 27.58 -12.53 -7.90
C LEU A 136 28.87 -13.15 -7.36
N ASP A 137 29.21 -14.34 -7.84
CA ASP A 137 30.40 -15.10 -7.42
C ASP A 137 30.52 -15.30 -5.90
N GLY A 138 29.38 -15.44 -5.22
CA GLY A 138 29.29 -15.63 -3.77
C GLY A 138 29.50 -14.36 -2.92
N GLU A 139 29.55 -13.20 -3.55
CA GLU A 139 29.65 -11.89 -2.90
C GLU A 139 28.43 -11.02 -3.27
N PHE A 140 28.19 -9.95 -2.52
CA PHE A 140 27.15 -8.98 -2.87
C PHE A 140 27.47 -8.33 -4.22
N TYR A 141 26.46 -8.23 -5.08
CA TYR A 141 26.56 -7.51 -6.35
C TYR A 141 26.79 -6.01 -6.12
N LYS A 142 27.79 -5.45 -6.82
CA LYS A 142 28.22 -4.04 -6.66
C LYS A 142 27.92 -3.15 -7.86
N GLY A 143 27.22 -3.68 -8.86
CA GLY A 143 26.82 -2.89 -10.02
C GLY A 143 25.61 -2.01 -9.75
N LEU A 144 25.28 -1.21 -10.75
CA LEU A 144 24.12 -0.31 -10.70
C LEU A 144 22.81 -1.07 -10.94
N THR A 145 21.74 -0.62 -10.27
CA THR A 145 20.39 -1.21 -10.33
C THR A 145 19.34 -0.15 -10.66
N ARG A 146 19.50 0.57 -11.77
CA ARG A 146 18.65 1.72 -12.13
C ARG A 146 17.29 1.32 -12.70
N HIS A 147 16.31 2.22 -12.56
CA HIS A 147 14.95 2.09 -13.09
C HIS A 147 14.32 0.75 -12.72
N ALA A 148 14.42 0.38 -11.45
CA ALA A 148 13.86 -0.85 -10.94
C ALA A 148 12.33 -0.79 -10.94
N LYS A 149 11.69 -1.87 -11.40
CA LYS A 149 10.23 -1.99 -11.48
C LYS A 149 9.80 -3.35 -10.96
N LEU A 150 8.71 -3.36 -10.20
CA LEU A 150 8.03 -4.58 -9.78
C LEU A 150 6.70 -4.68 -10.51
N GLU A 151 6.71 -5.32 -11.68
CA GLU A 151 5.48 -5.58 -12.44
C GLU A 151 4.76 -6.79 -11.85
N ALA A 152 3.43 -6.74 -11.81
CA ALA A 152 2.64 -7.76 -11.18
C ALA A 152 1.33 -8.04 -11.92
N GLU A 153 1.03 -9.33 -12.08
CA GLU A 153 -0.21 -9.83 -12.65
C GLU A 153 -0.96 -10.65 -11.63
N GLY A 154 -2.25 -10.35 -11.49
CA GLY A 154 -3.18 -11.06 -10.63
C GLY A 154 -4.27 -11.79 -11.41
N PHE A 155 -4.99 -12.67 -10.73
CA PHE A 155 -6.02 -13.53 -11.33
C PHE A 155 -7.39 -13.35 -10.64
N TYR A 156 -7.49 -12.43 -9.67
CA TYR A 156 -8.75 -12.12 -9.02
C TYR A 156 -9.65 -11.29 -9.96
N SER A 157 -10.90 -11.10 -9.54
CA SER A 157 -11.87 -10.38 -10.34
C SER A 157 -11.48 -8.91 -10.54
N ASP A 158 -12.01 -8.29 -11.59
CA ASP A 158 -12.07 -6.84 -11.75
C ASP A 158 -13.38 -6.27 -11.17
N THR A 159 -14.15 -7.08 -10.44
CA THR A 159 -15.41 -6.72 -9.81
C THR A 159 -15.26 -6.67 -8.31
N LEU A 160 -15.71 -5.57 -7.68
CA LEU A 160 -15.76 -5.44 -6.23
C LEU A 160 -17.07 -4.86 -5.73
N SER A 161 -17.32 -5.06 -4.44
CA SER A 161 -18.37 -4.38 -3.70
C SER A 161 -17.77 -3.41 -2.69
N LEU A 162 -18.54 -2.40 -2.30
CA LEU A 162 -18.15 -1.43 -1.26
C LEU A 162 -18.96 -1.71 0.00
N ASN A 163 -18.36 -1.46 1.17
CA ASN A 163 -19.04 -1.51 2.45
C ASN A 163 -18.84 -0.18 3.17
N LEU A 164 -19.87 0.67 3.15
CA LEU A 164 -19.89 1.91 3.91
C LEU A 164 -20.23 1.59 5.36
N ILE A 165 -19.26 1.76 6.27
CA ILE A 165 -19.43 1.55 7.71
C ILE A 165 -19.51 2.92 8.40
N VAL A 166 -20.68 3.25 8.94
CA VAL A 166 -20.89 4.46 9.72
C VAL A 166 -20.41 4.24 11.15
N VAL A 167 -19.46 5.04 11.62
CA VAL A 167 -18.84 4.90 12.94
C VAL A 167 -19.24 6.05 13.85
N GLY A 168 -20.01 5.71 14.90
CA GLY A 168 -20.54 6.69 15.84
C GLY A 168 -21.65 7.57 15.26
N LYS A 169 -21.84 8.73 15.86
CA LYS A 169 -22.81 9.74 15.45
C LYS A 169 -22.25 10.57 14.28
N ILE A 170 -22.97 10.57 13.17
CA ILE A 170 -22.69 11.40 11.99
C ILE A 170 -23.83 12.39 11.77
N ASP A 171 -23.55 13.66 11.96
CA ASP A 171 -24.45 14.76 11.59
C ASP A 171 -23.97 15.34 10.26
N PHE A 172 -24.76 15.20 9.19
CA PHE A 172 -24.38 15.80 7.91
C PHE A 172 -24.52 17.33 7.96
N LEU A 173 -23.71 18.05 7.18
CA LEU A 173 -23.78 19.52 7.06
C LEU A 173 -25.21 20.00 6.72
N ASP A 174 -25.89 19.29 5.82
CA ASP A 174 -27.31 19.46 5.56
C ASP A 174 -28.10 18.38 6.30
N SER A 175 -28.89 18.79 7.29
CA SER A 175 -29.73 17.90 8.10
C SER A 175 -30.77 17.08 7.32
N SER A 176 -31.05 17.42 6.05
CA SER A 176 -31.93 16.64 5.18
C SER A 176 -31.23 15.45 4.52
N VAL A 177 -29.90 15.42 4.54
CA VAL A 177 -29.09 14.31 4.02
C VAL A 177 -29.17 13.11 4.96
N THR A 178 -29.45 11.95 4.38
CA THR A 178 -29.45 10.67 5.09
C THR A 178 -28.23 9.85 4.66
N VAL A 179 -27.81 8.90 5.50
CA VAL A 179 -26.75 7.92 5.16
C VAL A 179 -27.09 7.19 3.85
N LYS A 180 -28.36 6.84 3.65
CA LYS A 180 -28.81 6.20 2.41
C LYS A 180 -28.61 7.10 1.19
N PHE A 181 -28.97 8.38 1.27
CA PHE A 181 -28.73 9.31 0.17
C PHE A 181 -27.24 9.46 -0.13
N PHE A 182 -26.41 9.60 0.91
CA PHE A 182 -24.96 9.66 0.78
C PHE A 182 -24.40 8.41 0.09
N ALA A 183 -24.81 7.22 0.53
CA ALA A 183 -24.46 5.94 -0.07
C ALA A 183 -24.90 5.83 -1.56
N ASP A 184 -26.11 6.27 -1.90
CA ASP A 184 -26.60 6.29 -3.28
C ASP A 184 -25.75 7.21 -4.17
N GLN A 185 -25.33 8.37 -3.66
CA GLN A 185 -24.41 9.28 -4.36
C GLN A 185 -23.02 8.66 -4.51
N MET A 186 -22.53 7.98 -3.46
CA MET A 186 -21.24 7.31 -3.47
C MET A 186 -21.21 6.20 -4.53
N LEU A 187 -22.16 5.25 -4.51
CA LEU A 187 -22.23 4.17 -5.50
C LEU A 187 -22.32 4.70 -6.94
N ARG A 188 -23.13 5.75 -7.17
CA ARG A 188 -23.23 6.39 -8.48
C ARG A 188 -21.89 6.95 -8.95
N ASN A 189 -21.18 7.68 -8.10
CA ASN A 189 -19.92 8.34 -8.48
C ASN A 189 -18.77 7.35 -8.58
N PHE A 190 -18.70 6.33 -7.73
CA PHE A 190 -17.75 5.23 -7.88
C PHE A 190 -17.91 4.57 -9.26
N ARG A 191 -19.13 4.23 -9.67
CA ARG A 191 -19.40 3.68 -11.02
C ARG A 191 -19.12 4.68 -12.15
N LYS A 192 -19.28 5.98 -11.90
CA LYS A 192 -18.98 7.03 -12.89
C LYS A 192 -17.48 7.14 -13.15
N TYR A 193 -16.67 7.11 -12.09
CA TYR A 193 -15.24 7.41 -12.16
C TYR A 193 -14.36 6.17 -12.32
N TYR A 194 -14.71 5.04 -11.72
CA TYR A 194 -13.99 3.77 -11.88
C TYR A 194 -14.58 2.93 -13.01
N THR A 195 -14.27 3.29 -14.26
CA THR A 195 -14.85 2.62 -15.45
C THR A 195 -14.10 1.38 -15.91
N SER A 196 -12.87 1.14 -15.43
CA SER A 196 -12.04 -0.03 -15.76
C SER A 196 -12.34 -1.29 -14.94
N ILE A 197 -13.14 -1.14 -13.88
CA ILE A 197 -13.55 -2.17 -12.93
C ILE A 197 -15.08 -2.11 -12.74
N VAL A 198 -15.66 -3.17 -12.18
CA VAL A 198 -17.09 -3.22 -11.91
C VAL A 198 -17.35 -2.98 -10.43
N ILE A 199 -18.06 -1.91 -10.11
CA ILE A 199 -18.58 -1.66 -8.76
C ILE A 199 -20.00 -2.25 -8.67
N ASP A 200 -20.11 -3.46 -8.10
CA ASP A 200 -21.35 -4.23 -8.08
C ASP A 200 -22.38 -3.63 -7.15
N THR A 201 -22.05 -3.47 -5.87
CA THR A 201 -22.98 -2.92 -4.88
C THR A 201 -22.25 -2.12 -3.80
N LEU A 202 -23.02 -1.32 -3.06
CA LEU A 202 -22.55 -0.62 -1.87
C LEU A 202 -23.49 -1.00 -0.72
N TYR A 203 -22.93 -1.71 0.26
CA TYR A 203 -23.61 -2.07 1.49
C TYR A 203 -23.46 -0.95 2.52
N ILE A 204 -24.49 -0.76 3.35
CA ILE A 204 -24.45 0.16 4.48
C ILE A 204 -24.43 -0.66 5.75
N ARG A 205 -23.49 -0.37 6.64
CA ARG A 205 -23.39 -0.94 7.98
C ARG A 205 -23.18 0.18 9.00
N TYR A 206 -23.58 -0.10 10.23
CA TYR A 206 -23.35 0.78 11.35
C TYR A 206 -22.47 0.05 12.36
N ALA A 207 -21.39 0.69 12.79
CA ALA A 207 -20.40 0.07 13.67
C ALA A 207 -21.02 -0.41 15.00
N ASN A 208 -22.00 0.32 15.54
CA ASN A 208 -22.73 -0.05 16.76
C ASN A 208 -23.57 -1.35 16.61
N GLU A 209 -23.82 -1.79 15.37
CA GLU A 209 -24.54 -3.03 15.07
C GLU A 209 -23.57 -4.21 14.83
N HIS A 210 -22.25 -3.99 14.94
CA HIS A 210 -21.26 -5.04 14.73
C HIS A 210 -21.41 -6.16 15.78
N PRO A 211 -21.51 -7.45 15.40
CA PRO A 211 -21.87 -8.53 16.32
C PRO A 211 -20.95 -8.69 17.54
N THR A 212 -19.67 -8.33 17.41
CA THR A 212 -18.66 -8.49 18.46
C THR A 212 -18.03 -7.18 18.92
N LEU A 213 -18.30 -6.07 18.21
CA LEU A 213 -17.61 -4.80 18.43
C LEU A 213 -18.57 -3.63 18.66
N GLY A 214 -19.89 -3.82 18.48
CA GLY A 214 -20.88 -2.74 18.55
C GLY A 214 -20.81 -1.91 19.82
N ASP A 215 -20.58 -2.56 20.97
CA ASP A 215 -20.46 -1.89 22.27
C ASP A 215 -19.30 -0.87 22.34
N LYS A 216 -18.28 -0.99 21.47
CA LYS A 216 -17.15 -0.06 21.41
C LYS A 216 -17.42 1.20 20.59
N TYR A 217 -18.43 1.17 19.71
CA TYR A 217 -18.71 2.26 18.76
C TYR A 217 -20.17 2.72 18.87
N PRO A 218 -20.58 3.33 20.01
CA PRO A 218 -21.96 3.72 20.23
C PRO A 218 -22.43 4.79 19.23
N ALA A 219 -23.65 4.62 18.70
CA ALA A 219 -24.20 5.47 17.63
C ALA A 219 -24.55 6.90 18.07
N ASP A 220 -24.58 7.20 19.38
CA ASP A 220 -24.90 8.50 19.95
C ASP A 220 -23.65 9.35 20.28
N GLN A 221 -22.44 8.82 20.07
CA GLN A 221 -21.18 9.52 20.34
C GLN A 221 -20.42 9.82 19.05
N LEU A 222 -19.83 11.01 18.98
CA LEU A 222 -18.95 11.38 17.86
C LEU A 222 -17.71 10.47 17.87
N TRP A 223 -17.36 9.91 16.71
CA TRP A 223 -16.14 9.16 16.54
C TRP A 223 -15.08 9.97 15.79
N LEU A 224 -13.88 10.05 16.34
CA LEU A 224 -12.77 10.85 15.81
C LEU A 224 -11.61 9.89 15.51
N ALA A 225 -11.25 9.75 14.24
CA ALA A 225 -10.18 8.83 13.85
C ALA A 225 -8.80 9.43 14.18
N GLY A 226 -7.87 8.60 14.64
CA GLY A 226 -6.48 9.00 14.91
C GLY A 226 -6.21 9.65 16.28
N ARG A 227 -7.11 9.52 17.26
CA ARG A 227 -6.81 9.91 18.66
C ARG A 227 -5.70 9.07 19.29
N THR A 228 -5.53 7.83 18.83
CA THR A 228 -4.50 6.88 19.26
C THR A 228 -4.00 6.06 18.06
N THR A 229 -2.90 5.32 18.20
CA THR A 229 -2.42 4.36 17.19
C THR A 229 -3.43 3.29 16.84
N SER A 230 -4.21 2.82 17.82
CA SER A 230 -5.19 1.75 17.63
C SER A 230 -6.44 2.22 16.90
N ASP A 231 -6.78 3.51 17.01
CA ASP A 231 -8.04 4.06 16.51
C ASP A 231 -7.89 4.75 15.15
N PHE A 232 -6.77 4.50 14.46
CA PHE A 232 -6.48 5.12 13.17
C PHE A 232 -7.34 4.45 12.09
N PHE A 233 -7.00 3.24 11.64
CA PHE A 233 -7.81 2.55 10.64
C PHE A 233 -9.09 1.92 11.19
N VAL A 234 -9.20 1.66 12.50
CA VAL A 234 -10.33 0.90 13.08
C VAL A 234 -10.62 -0.39 12.29
N SER A 235 -9.54 -0.99 11.79
CA SER A 235 -9.53 -2.06 10.80
C SER A 235 -10.28 -3.32 11.22
N GLU A 236 -10.48 -3.48 12.52
CA GLU A 236 -11.27 -4.52 13.16
C GLU A 236 -12.76 -4.46 12.82
N LEU A 237 -13.27 -3.33 12.31
CA LEU A 237 -14.66 -3.19 11.86
C LEU A 237 -14.93 -3.81 10.49
N GLY A 238 -13.89 -4.19 9.75
CA GLY A 238 -14.00 -4.90 8.48
C GLY A 238 -14.27 -6.40 8.65
N GLY A 239 -14.50 -7.10 7.53
CA GLY A 239 -14.61 -8.57 7.54
C GLY A 239 -15.91 -9.10 8.13
N TRP A 240 -17.01 -8.39 7.88
CA TRP A 240 -18.36 -8.77 8.31
C TRP A 240 -18.71 -10.20 7.85
N PRO A 241 -19.45 -10.98 8.68
CA PRO A 241 -19.68 -12.41 8.45
C PRO A 241 -20.57 -12.71 7.24
N GLU A 242 -21.30 -11.74 6.70
CA GLU A 242 -22.17 -11.97 5.54
C GLU A 242 -21.35 -12.29 4.28
N PRO A 243 -21.71 -13.36 3.52
CA PRO A 243 -20.93 -13.80 2.36
C PRO A 243 -20.67 -12.72 1.29
N GLY A 244 -21.63 -11.82 1.06
CA GLY A 244 -21.48 -10.73 0.09
C GLY A 244 -20.62 -9.56 0.57
N LEU A 245 -20.38 -9.45 1.88
CA LEU A 245 -19.54 -8.41 2.50
C LEU A 245 -18.10 -8.84 2.70
N LYS A 246 -17.84 -10.14 2.77
CA LYS A 246 -16.51 -10.70 3.01
C LYS A 246 -15.46 -10.26 1.98
N ASN A 247 -15.87 -9.79 0.81
CA ASN A 247 -14.98 -9.40 -0.29
C ASN A 247 -15.21 -7.94 -0.73
N ALA A 248 -15.73 -7.11 0.18
CA ALA A 248 -16.02 -5.70 -0.08
C ALA A 248 -14.92 -4.79 0.48
N LEU A 249 -14.60 -3.70 -0.23
CA LEU A 249 -13.73 -2.65 0.30
C LEU A 249 -14.47 -1.90 1.43
N ASP A 250 -13.88 -1.86 2.62
CA ASP A 250 -14.45 -1.14 3.75
C ASP A 250 -14.12 0.35 3.66
N ILE A 251 -15.17 1.17 3.66
CA ILE A 251 -15.10 2.64 3.68
C ILE A 251 -15.74 3.11 4.99
N LEU A 252 -14.93 3.59 5.91
CA LEU A 252 -15.35 4.08 7.21
C LEU A 252 -15.72 5.56 7.12
N LEU A 253 -16.96 5.88 7.49
CA LEU A 253 -17.42 7.25 7.67
C LEU A 253 -17.38 7.61 9.15
N VAL A 254 -16.51 8.55 9.50
CA VAL A 254 -16.30 9.06 10.87
C VAL A 254 -16.71 10.53 10.96
N HIS A 255 -16.83 11.09 12.17
CA HIS A 255 -17.15 12.52 12.33
C HIS A 255 -16.05 13.37 11.72
N ARG A 256 -14.79 13.15 12.12
CA ARG A 256 -13.61 13.78 11.53
C ARG A 256 -12.35 12.97 11.80
N ILE A 257 -11.26 13.37 11.15
CA ILE A 257 -9.91 12.88 11.39
C ILE A 257 -9.20 13.87 12.32
N GLU A 258 -8.48 13.38 13.33
CA GLU A 258 -7.74 14.22 14.28
C GLU A 258 -6.42 14.76 13.73
N MET A 259 -6.46 15.29 12.50
CA MET A 259 -5.35 15.98 11.86
C MET A 259 -5.91 17.15 11.06
N ASP A 260 -5.26 18.31 11.20
CA ASP A 260 -5.73 19.52 10.54
C ASP A 260 -5.67 19.35 9.02
N TRP A 261 -6.75 19.76 8.35
CA TRP A 261 -6.89 19.78 6.89
C TRP A 261 -6.97 18.43 6.18
N VAL A 262 -6.93 17.30 6.90
CA VAL A 262 -7.04 15.95 6.30
C VAL A 262 -8.49 15.51 6.21
N LEU A 263 -8.94 15.22 4.98
CA LEU A 263 -10.31 14.83 4.67
C LEU A 263 -10.54 13.32 4.68
N GLY A 264 -9.50 12.57 4.34
CA GLY A 264 -9.50 11.12 4.23
C GLY A 264 -8.08 10.57 4.20
N TYR A 265 -7.97 9.25 4.36
CA TYR A 265 -6.73 8.52 4.11
C TYR A 265 -7.03 7.05 3.82
N SER A 266 -6.10 6.37 3.15
CA SER A 266 -6.05 4.91 3.01
C SER A 266 -4.62 4.41 3.20
N LEU A 267 -4.45 3.10 3.39
CA LEU A 267 -3.15 2.51 3.07
C LEU A 267 -2.88 2.66 1.57
N MET A 268 -1.65 3.01 1.21
CA MET A 268 -1.20 2.91 -0.17
C MET A 268 -0.94 1.45 -0.52
N TYR A 269 -1.38 1.01 -1.71
CA TYR A 269 -1.31 -0.39 -2.13
C TYR A 269 -1.91 -1.32 -1.06
N GLY A 270 -3.24 -1.24 -0.93
CA GLY A 270 -4.06 -2.05 -0.05
C GLY A 270 -3.70 -3.54 -0.11
N GLY A 271 -4.06 -4.29 0.92
CA GLY A 271 -3.66 -5.69 1.07
C GLY A 271 -4.67 -6.72 0.57
N ASN A 272 -5.96 -6.45 0.72
CA ASN A 272 -7.06 -7.38 0.44
C ASN A 272 -8.43 -6.65 0.52
N LEU A 273 -9.52 -7.33 0.18
CA LEU A 273 -10.90 -6.82 0.36
C LEU A 273 -11.72 -7.58 1.43
N TYR A 274 -11.07 -8.25 2.37
CA TYR A 274 -11.75 -9.07 3.39
C TYR A 274 -11.68 -8.52 4.81
N GLY A 275 -11.40 -7.23 4.95
CA GLY A 275 -11.30 -6.53 6.23
C GLY A 275 -9.89 -6.52 6.83
N GLY A 276 -9.75 -5.87 7.98
CA GLY A 276 -8.45 -5.67 8.62
C GLY A 276 -7.64 -4.54 7.99
N GLN A 277 -6.40 -4.36 8.47
CA GLN A 277 -5.60 -3.17 8.17
C GLN A 277 -5.38 -2.97 6.67
N GLY A 278 -5.33 -4.07 5.90
CA GLY A 278 -5.16 -4.04 4.45
C GLY A 278 -6.40 -3.72 3.62
N SER A 279 -7.56 -3.42 4.21
CA SER A 279 -8.85 -3.36 3.49
C SER A 279 -9.68 -2.12 3.80
N THR A 280 -9.04 -1.03 4.24
CA THR A 280 -9.76 0.10 4.85
C THR A 280 -9.42 1.45 4.22
N VAL A 281 -10.47 2.21 3.91
CA VAL A 281 -10.44 3.63 3.56
C VAL A 281 -11.22 4.41 4.63
N VAL A 282 -10.67 5.53 5.12
CA VAL A 282 -11.32 6.37 6.14
C VAL A 282 -11.65 7.73 5.53
N ILE A 283 -12.89 8.20 5.75
CA ILE A 283 -13.35 9.53 5.34
C ILE A 283 -14.04 10.26 6.50
N GLY A 284 -13.78 11.56 6.64
CA GLY A 284 -14.45 12.42 7.62
C GLY A 284 -15.72 13.07 7.05
N ALA A 285 -16.71 13.31 7.91
CA ALA A 285 -17.86 14.17 7.61
C ALA A 285 -17.56 15.66 7.86
N TYR A 286 -16.55 15.94 8.69
CA TYR A 286 -16.04 17.26 9.04
C TYR A 286 -14.53 17.29 8.85
N ASN A 287 -14.02 18.45 8.46
CA ASN A 287 -12.60 18.77 8.41
C ASN A 287 -12.18 19.47 9.70
N LYS A 288 -11.10 19.01 10.33
CA LYS A 288 -10.47 19.70 11.47
C LYS A 288 -9.61 20.85 10.94
N THR A 289 -9.70 22.01 11.57
CA THR A 289 -8.84 23.16 11.27
C THR A 289 -8.20 23.67 12.56
N PRO A 290 -7.11 24.46 12.48
CA PRO A 290 -6.50 25.05 13.67
C PRO A 290 -7.47 25.90 14.51
N SER A 291 -8.56 26.40 13.90
CA SER A 291 -9.57 27.23 14.54
C SER A 291 -10.86 26.50 14.92
N GLY A 292 -11.02 25.22 14.57
CA GLY A 292 -12.23 24.46 14.88
C GLY A 292 -12.48 23.29 13.94
N GLU A 293 -13.72 23.17 13.47
CA GLU A 293 -14.10 22.17 12.47
C GLU A 293 -15.13 22.73 11.50
N THR A 294 -15.12 22.23 10.27
CA THR A 294 -16.02 22.64 9.19
C THR A 294 -16.67 21.41 8.58
N GLY A 295 -18.00 21.39 8.49
CA GLY A 295 -18.73 20.27 7.87
C GLY A 295 -18.48 20.20 6.36
N LEU A 296 -18.40 18.99 5.83
CA LEU A 296 -18.15 18.73 4.42
C LEU A 296 -19.45 18.52 3.65
N SER A 297 -19.44 18.93 2.38
CA SER A 297 -20.54 18.63 1.47
C SER A 297 -20.54 17.14 1.08
N VAL A 298 -21.71 16.62 0.67
CA VAL A 298 -21.81 15.24 0.13
C VAL A 298 -20.86 15.04 -1.04
N ALA A 299 -20.73 16.02 -1.93
CA ALA A 299 -19.83 15.95 -3.07
C ALA A 299 -18.36 15.83 -2.64
N SER A 300 -17.94 16.62 -1.64
CA SER A 300 -16.57 16.58 -1.10
C SER A 300 -16.27 15.22 -0.47
N MET A 301 -17.14 14.73 0.42
CA MET A 301 -16.96 13.42 1.05
C MET A 301 -16.89 12.27 0.02
N VAL A 302 -17.79 12.27 -0.98
CA VAL A 302 -17.78 11.25 -2.04
C VAL A 302 -16.51 11.33 -2.88
N SER A 303 -16.07 12.54 -3.25
CA SER A 303 -14.84 12.71 -4.02
C SER A 303 -13.61 12.29 -3.22
N THR A 304 -13.56 12.58 -1.91
CA THR A 304 -12.51 12.07 -1.02
C THR A 304 -12.52 10.55 -0.96
N ALA A 305 -13.68 9.90 -0.79
CA ALA A 305 -13.75 8.43 -0.77
C ALA A 305 -13.18 7.80 -2.05
N ILE A 306 -13.46 8.41 -3.21
CA ILE A 306 -12.93 7.97 -4.50
C ILE A 306 -11.42 8.21 -4.58
N HIS A 307 -10.94 9.38 -4.16
CA HIS A 307 -9.51 9.70 -4.12
C HIS A 307 -8.72 8.70 -3.25
N GLU A 308 -9.16 8.47 -2.01
CA GLU A 308 -8.49 7.55 -1.09
C GLU A 308 -8.58 6.10 -1.57
N THR A 309 -9.67 5.73 -2.24
CA THR A 309 -9.74 4.41 -2.90
C THR A 309 -8.74 4.32 -4.06
N GLY A 310 -8.39 5.43 -4.71
CA GLY A 310 -7.32 5.49 -5.70
C GLY A 310 -5.97 5.14 -5.09
N HIS A 311 -5.62 5.73 -3.94
CA HIS A 311 -4.43 5.36 -3.16
C HIS A 311 -4.43 3.89 -2.73
N PHE A 312 -5.58 3.38 -2.29
CA PHE A 312 -5.75 1.96 -1.97
C PHE A 312 -5.38 1.05 -3.16
N PHE A 313 -5.75 1.44 -4.39
CA PHE A 313 -5.39 0.71 -5.61
C PHE A 313 -4.01 1.07 -6.19
N GLY A 314 -3.19 1.83 -5.45
CA GLY A 314 -1.81 2.11 -5.82
C GLY A 314 -1.59 3.39 -6.62
N LEU A 315 -2.62 4.21 -6.82
CA LEU A 315 -2.41 5.52 -7.42
C LEU A 315 -1.70 6.46 -6.45
N ARG A 316 -0.76 7.24 -6.97
CA ARG A 316 -0.06 8.30 -6.22
C ARG A 316 -0.76 9.63 -6.48
N HIS A 317 -0.44 10.65 -5.68
CA HIS A 317 -0.81 12.00 -6.04
C HIS A 317 -0.13 12.36 -7.36
N THR A 318 -0.87 12.96 -8.29
CA THR A 318 -0.32 13.40 -9.60
C THR A 318 0.88 14.33 -9.45
N THR A 319 0.86 15.13 -8.38
CA THR A 319 2.00 15.90 -7.89
C THR A 319 2.24 15.58 -6.43
N ALA A 320 3.46 15.17 -6.09
CA ALA A 320 3.80 14.83 -4.71
C ALA A 320 3.78 16.05 -3.78
N THR A 321 3.35 15.78 -2.55
CA THR A 321 3.38 16.69 -1.42
C THR A 321 4.62 16.43 -0.54
N GLN A 322 4.92 17.33 0.39
CA GLN A 322 5.99 17.07 1.38
C GLN A 322 5.68 15.85 2.24
N ALA A 323 4.40 15.59 2.53
CA ALA A 323 3.98 14.41 3.26
C ALA A 323 4.30 13.14 2.46
N ASP A 324 4.02 13.12 1.15
CA ASP A 324 4.33 11.98 0.29
C ASP A 324 5.83 11.63 0.31
N PHE A 325 6.70 12.64 0.24
CA PHE A 325 8.14 12.44 0.35
C PHE A 325 8.59 11.92 1.72
N GLU A 326 7.94 12.37 2.80
CA GLU A 326 8.23 11.87 4.15
C GLU A 326 7.75 10.43 4.34
N VAL A 327 6.67 10.01 3.67
CA VAL A 327 6.20 8.60 3.67
C VAL A 327 7.14 7.71 2.86
N ASP A 328 7.52 8.16 1.67
CA ASP A 328 8.28 7.34 0.71
C ASP A 328 9.76 7.29 0.99
N PHE A 329 10.27 8.33 1.65
CA PHE A 329 11.69 8.63 1.75
C PHE A 329 12.38 8.83 0.39
N ASP A 330 11.63 8.91 -0.71
CA ASP A 330 12.12 8.97 -2.08
C ASP A 330 11.67 10.26 -2.80
N LEU A 331 12.58 11.22 -2.92
CA LEU A 331 12.33 12.49 -3.59
C LEU A 331 12.22 12.37 -5.11
N SER A 332 12.63 11.25 -5.70
CA SER A 332 12.46 11.02 -7.15
C SER A 332 10.99 10.84 -7.53
N ASN A 333 10.13 10.47 -6.57
CA ASN A 333 8.70 10.31 -6.77
C ASN A 333 7.94 11.64 -6.65
N TYR A 334 8.43 12.70 -7.33
CA TYR A 334 7.77 14.01 -7.33
C TYR A 334 6.53 14.09 -8.23
N GLU A 335 6.40 13.13 -9.15
CA GLU A 335 5.25 12.88 -10.01
C GLU A 335 4.76 11.43 -9.83
N ASP A 336 3.55 11.12 -10.29
CA ASP A 336 2.95 9.79 -10.14
C ASP A 336 3.48 8.73 -11.13
N GLY A 337 4.21 9.17 -12.16
CA GLY A 337 4.84 8.32 -13.18
C GLY A 337 3.96 7.99 -14.39
N PHE A 338 2.72 8.47 -14.46
CA PHE A 338 1.90 8.32 -15.65
C PHE A 338 2.18 9.46 -16.65
N THR A 339 2.16 9.15 -17.95
CA THR A 339 2.51 10.15 -18.97
C THR A 339 1.35 11.09 -19.30
N ASP A 340 0.14 10.78 -18.83
CA ASP A 340 -1.09 11.53 -19.08
C ASP A 340 -1.55 12.41 -17.89
N THR A 341 -0.74 12.48 -16.84
CA THR A 341 -0.94 13.28 -15.61
C THR A 341 0.21 14.28 -15.44
N PRO A 342 0.09 15.48 -16.03
CA PRO A 342 1.19 16.46 -15.95
C PRO A 342 1.38 16.96 -14.52
N TYR A 343 2.64 16.91 -14.03
CA TYR A 343 2.97 17.42 -12.70
C TYR A 343 2.80 18.95 -12.58
N CYS A 344 2.48 19.42 -11.38
CA CYS A 344 2.32 20.84 -11.06
C CYS A 344 3.48 21.38 -10.17
N PRO A 345 4.54 21.97 -10.75
CA PRO A 345 5.72 22.43 -9.99
C PRO A 345 5.40 23.47 -8.93
N ASP A 346 4.38 24.28 -9.14
CA ASP A 346 4.07 25.40 -8.26
C ASP A 346 3.35 24.95 -6.99
N LEU A 347 2.65 23.82 -7.03
CA LEU A 347 2.08 23.19 -5.84
C LEU A 347 3.17 22.79 -4.85
N LEU A 348 4.27 22.20 -5.33
CA LEU A 348 5.42 21.84 -4.48
C LEU A 348 6.06 23.07 -3.82
N LYS A 349 6.08 24.21 -4.52
CA LYS A 349 6.66 25.48 -4.03
C LYS A 349 5.70 26.26 -3.13
N SER A 350 4.40 26.04 -3.27
CA SER A 350 3.33 26.85 -2.64
C SER A 350 3.40 26.86 -1.12
N GLY A 351 3.98 25.82 -0.51
CA GLY A 351 4.01 25.69 0.93
C GLY A 351 2.66 25.38 1.57
N LEU A 352 1.57 25.22 0.80
CA LEU A 352 0.31 24.60 1.24
C LEU A 352 0.53 23.26 1.95
N LEU A 353 1.62 22.60 1.56
CA LEU A 353 2.00 21.26 1.95
C LEU A 353 3.27 21.26 2.81
N LYS A 354 3.78 22.45 3.21
CA LYS A 354 4.89 22.52 4.17
C LYS A 354 4.38 21.96 5.48
N LYS A 355 5.12 20.99 6.00
CA LYS A 355 5.01 20.43 7.36
C LYS A 355 4.52 21.52 8.31
N GLN A 356 3.22 21.48 8.65
CA GLN A 356 2.75 22.32 9.74
C GLN A 356 3.57 21.88 10.95
N VAL A 357 4.14 22.85 11.65
CA VAL A 357 4.86 22.59 12.89
C VAL A 357 3.86 21.94 13.82
N GLU A 358 3.86 20.61 13.86
CA GLU A 358 2.98 19.89 14.75
C GLU A 358 3.30 20.40 16.16
N PRO A 359 2.31 20.89 16.92
CA PRO A 359 2.51 21.06 18.35
C PRO A 359 3.01 19.70 18.90
N PRO A 360 3.78 19.67 19.99
CA PRO A 360 4.17 18.42 20.62
C PRO A 360 2.91 17.73 21.13
N ALA A 361 2.25 16.96 20.27
CA ALA A 361 1.33 15.94 20.66
C ALA A 361 2.16 14.79 21.21
N ASP A 362 1.71 14.17 22.30
CA ASP A 362 2.31 12.95 22.85
C ASP A 362 2.26 11.76 21.85
N TYR A 363 1.67 11.97 20.66
CA TYR A 363 1.48 10.99 19.63
C TYR A 363 1.60 11.62 18.23
N ARG A 364 2.44 11.02 17.37
CA ARG A 364 2.52 11.33 15.94
C ARG A 364 1.81 10.23 15.17
N MET A 365 0.86 10.59 14.32
CA MET A 365 0.37 9.64 13.34
C MET A 365 1.54 9.23 12.43
N PRO A 366 1.61 7.98 11.95
CA PRO A 366 2.48 7.65 10.83
C PRO A 366 2.23 8.69 9.74
N VAL A 367 3.28 9.18 9.09
CA VAL A 367 3.09 10.11 7.96
C VAL A 367 2.27 9.33 6.94
N MET A 368 1.06 9.81 6.69
CA MET A 368 0.10 9.19 5.78
C MET A 368 -0.15 10.14 4.64
N ARG A 369 -0.41 9.56 3.47
CA ARG A 369 -0.92 10.31 2.33
C ARG A 369 -2.41 10.48 2.53
N GLY A 370 -2.89 11.70 2.35
CA GLY A 370 -4.30 12.00 2.44
C GLY A 370 -4.60 13.23 1.62
N ARG A 371 -5.88 13.36 1.27
CA ARG A 371 -6.35 14.54 0.57
C ARG A 371 -6.50 15.73 1.51
N PHE A 372 -5.98 16.88 1.06
CA PHE A 372 -6.01 18.12 1.84
C PHE A 372 -7.11 19.06 1.38
N ALA A 373 -7.77 19.72 2.33
CA ALA A 373 -8.58 20.90 2.02
C ALA A 373 -7.67 22.09 1.68
N THR A 374 -7.97 22.82 0.61
CA THR A 374 -7.24 24.04 0.23
C THR A 374 -8.07 25.30 0.47
N SER A 375 -7.39 26.40 0.73
CA SER A 375 -7.94 27.76 0.66
C SER A 375 -7.33 28.49 -0.54
N ASP A 376 -8.16 29.10 -1.38
CA ASP A 376 -7.75 29.86 -2.58
C ASP A 376 -6.70 30.95 -2.29
N ASP A 377 -6.62 31.41 -1.04
CA ASP A 377 -5.71 32.47 -0.60
C ASP A 377 -4.22 32.09 -0.58
N VAL A 378 -3.88 30.78 -0.63
CA VAL A 378 -2.48 30.30 -0.47
C VAL A 378 -1.89 29.78 -1.78
N PHE A 379 -2.72 29.30 -2.70
CA PHE A 379 -2.29 28.74 -3.98
C PHE A 379 -3.46 28.74 -4.97
N ASP A 380 -3.18 29.18 -6.20
CA ASP A 380 -4.14 29.06 -7.29
C ASP A 380 -4.14 27.62 -7.83
N VAL A 381 -5.02 26.78 -7.29
CA VAL A 381 -5.22 25.40 -7.74
C VAL A 381 -5.54 25.37 -9.24
N GLY A 382 -6.24 26.37 -9.77
CA GLY A 382 -6.60 26.47 -11.18
C GLY A 382 -5.40 26.71 -12.11
N ALA A 383 -4.23 27.06 -11.58
CA ALA A 383 -3.00 27.18 -12.35
C ALA A 383 -2.32 25.82 -12.63
N CYS A 384 -2.72 24.75 -11.94
CA CYS A 384 -2.19 23.41 -12.20
C CYS A 384 -2.86 22.76 -13.43
N PRO A 385 -2.09 22.10 -14.30
CA PRO A 385 -2.61 21.48 -15.52
C PRO A 385 -3.55 20.29 -15.25
N ASP A 386 -3.44 19.69 -14.07
CA ASP A 386 -4.13 18.47 -13.63
C ASP A 386 -5.01 18.70 -12.39
N ALA A 387 -5.35 19.96 -12.07
CA ALA A 387 -6.10 20.36 -10.88
C ALA A 387 -7.46 19.65 -10.69
N ASN A 388 -8.05 19.17 -11.78
CA ASN A 388 -9.33 18.46 -11.79
C ASN A 388 -9.15 16.92 -11.77
N ASN A 389 -7.92 16.40 -11.80
CA ASN A 389 -7.67 14.97 -11.73
C ASN A 389 -8.06 14.44 -10.34
N MET A 390 -8.67 13.25 -10.29
CA MET A 390 -9.13 12.64 -9.04
C MET A 390 -8.01 12.47 -8.00
N MET A 391 -6.77 12.25 -8.44
CA MET A 391 -5.59 12.08 -7.60
C MET A 391 -4.79 13.38 -7.37
N PHE A 392 -5.33 14.54 -7.74
CA PHE A 392 -4.73 15.81 -7.33
C PHE A 392 -4.85 15.95 -5.80
N PRO A 393 -3.78 16.32 -5.06
CA PRO A 393 -3.75 16.26 -3.59
C PRO A 393 -4.65 17.29 -2.90
N ALA A 394 -5.12 18.30 -3.63
CA ALA A 394 -6.02 19.32 -3.13
C ALA A 394 -7.51 18.99 -3.39
N GLY A 395 -8.36 19.39 -2.46
CA GLY A 395 -9.81 19.47 -2.70
C GLY A 395 -10.14 20.45 -3.82
N ASN A 396 -10.93 20.00 -4.79
CA ASN A 396 -11.49 20.84 -5.85
C ASN A 396 -12.97 20.46 -6.02
N ASP A 397 -13.83 21.45 -6.23
CA ASP A 397 -15.27 21.28 -6.42
C ASP A 397 -15.61 20.65 -7.79
N TYR A 398 -14.65 20.64 -8.72
CA TYR A 398 -14.82 20.07 -10.05
C TYR A 398 -13.76 18.99 -10.35
N MET A 399 -14.22 17.76 -10.60
CA MET A 399 -13.34 16.61 -10.88
C MET A 399 -13.67 16.01 -12.25
N ASP A 400 -12.68 16.00 -13.14
CA ASP A 400 -12.74 15.36 -14.46
C ASP A 400 -12.68 13.83 -14.34
N GLY A 401 -11.99 13.31 -13.32
CA GLY A 401 -11.89 11.89 -13.01
C GLY A 401 -10.46 11.36 -13.08
N PHE A 402 -10.33 10.06 -13.34
CA PHE A 402 -9.05 9.39 -13.56
C PHE A 402 -8.70 9.37 -15.05
N THR A 403 -7.40 9.34 -15.37
CA THR A 403 -6.92 9.11 -16.74
C THR A 403 -7.03 7.63 -17.14
N GLU A 404 -6.86 7.34 -18.43
CA GLU A 404 -6.88 5.94 -18.92
C GLU A 404 -5.77 5.10 -18.27
N GLN A 405 -4.57 5.65 -18.10
CA GLN A 405 -3.47 4.92 -17.46
C GLN A 405 -3.74 4.65 -15.98
N GLN A 406 -4.28 5.63 -15.26
CA GLN A 406 -4.68 5.45 -13.86
C GLN A 406 -5.75 4.37 -13.71
N LEU A 407 -6.74 4.36 -14.60
CA LEU A 407 -7.81 3.34 -14.59
C LEU A 407 -7.30 1.94 -14.89
N GLU A 408 -6.39 1.77 -15.85
CA GLU A 408 -5.75 0.49 -16.11
C GLU A 408 -4.90 0.02 -14.93
N HIS A 409 -4.17 0.93 -14.28
CA HIS A 409 -3.41 0.64 -13.07
C HIS A 409 -4.31 0.14 -11.93
N VAL A 410 -5.44 0.82 -11.69
CA VAL A 410 -6.45 0.40 -10.71
C VAL A 410 -6.95 -1.01 -10.99
N ARG A 411 -7.28 -1.31 -12.26
CA ARG A 411 -7.74 -2.64 -12.67
C ARG A 411 -6.68 -3.70 -12.40
N LYS A 412 -5.44 -3.46 -12.80
CA LYS A 412 -4.32 -4.41 -12.59
C LYS A 412 -4.09 -4.71 -11.11
N ASN A 413 -4.11 -3.69 -10.26
CA ASN A 413 -3.89 -3.89 -8.83
C ASN A 413 -5.09 -4.52 -8.11
N LEU A 414 -6.32 -4.19 -8.49
CA LEU A 414 -7.50 -4.89 -7.98
C LEU A 414 -7.38 -6.40 -8.21
N MET A 415 -6.95 -6.81 -9.42
CA MET A 415 -6.80 -8.22 -9.77
C MET A 415 -5.71 -8.94 -8.96
N LEU A 416 -4.82 -8.23 -8.23
CA LEU A 416 -3.85 -8.81 -7.29
C LEU A 416 -4.43 -9.06 -5.89
N PHE A 417 -5.44 -8.29 -5.50
CA PHE A 417 -5.98 -8.36 -4.14
C PHE A 417 -6.88 -9.58 -3.99
N PRO A 418 -6.71 -10.41 -2.94
CA PRO A 418 -7.61 -11.52 -2.73
C PRO A 418 -9.03 -11.04 -2.42
N HIS A 419 -9.99 -11.45 -3.24
CA HIS A 419 -11.43 -11.18 -3.11
C HIS A 419 -12.27 -12.10 -4.01
#